data_AF-A0A2E7W0L7-F1
#
_entry.id   AF-A0A2E7W0L7-F1
#
_cell.length_a   1.000
_cell.length_b   1.000
_cell.length_c   1.000
_cell.angle_alpha   90.00
_cell.angle_beta   90.00
_cell.angle_gamma   90.00
#
_symmetry.space_group_name_H-M   'P 1'
#
loop_
_entity.id
_entity.type
_entity.pdbx_description
1 polymer ?
#
loop_
_entity_poly.entity_id
_entity_poly.type
_entity_poly.pdbx_seq_one_letter_code
_entity_poly.pdbx_strand_id
1 'polypeptide(L)'
;MKNTQNKKELNWNGLTDEEQTFIERMINRDVLTLCNELVSKGFEGAIDGEYLEFENSYYEENEEEGIEEGEFKEMFQFFIVSDWLAKELREVKACVTSFLDFEIWGRCEYGQSLDMDYDLKRVVKNFFWRQRGYENE
;
A
#
# COMPACT_ATOMS: atom_id res chain seq x y z
N MET A 1 1.53 -35.65 -24.72
CA MET A 1 0.62 -35.03 -23.74
C MET A 1 0.97 -33.56 -23.65
N LYS A 2 0.11 -32.66 -24.16
CA LYS A 2 0.33 -31.21 -24.03
C LYS A 2 -0.02 -30.84 -22.59
N ASN A 3 0.99 -30.42 -21.84
CA ASN A 3 0.81 -29.90 -20.49
C ASN A 3 0.21 -28.50 -20.63
N THR A 4 -1.11 -28.42 -20.73
CA THR A 4 -1.83 -27.14 -20.78
C THR A 4 -1.79 -26.55 -19.38
N GLN A 5 -0.72 -25.82 -19.04
CA GLN A 5 -0.75 -24.90 -17.92
C GLN A 5 -1.89 -23.92 -18.20
N ASN A 6 -2.99 -24.05 -17.45
CA ASN A 6 -4.08 -23.09 -17.44
C ASN A 6 -3.49 -21.75 -17.01
N LYS A 7 -3.16 -20.89 -17.99
CA LYS A 7 -2.72 -19.53 -17.73
C LYS A 7 -3.93 -18.82 -17.13
N LYS A 8 -3.90 -18.51 -15.82
CA LYS A 8 -4.99 -17.77 -15.19
C LYS A 8 -5.17 -16.46 -15.97
N GLU A 9 -6.37 -16.24 -16.49
CA GLU A 9 -6.69 -15.04 -17.25
C GLU A 9 -6.68 -13.84 -16.30
N LEU A 10 -6.00 -12.76 -16.71
CA LEU A 10 -5.93 -11.51 -15.96
C LEU A 10 -7.00 -10.56 -16.48
N ASN A 11 -7.64 -9.85 -15.58
CA ASN A 11 -8.61 -8.80 -15.90
C ASN A 11 -7.92 -7.51 -16.35
N TRP A 12 -8.71 -6.49 -16.67
CA TRP A 12 -8.24 -5.15 -17.09
C TRP A 12 -7.33 -4.47 -16.06
N ASN A 13 -7.39 -4.89 -14.80
CA ASN A 13 -6.62 -4.37 -13.67
C ASN A 13 -5.32 -5.16 -13.40
N GLY A 14 -5.01 -6.16 -14.24
CA GLY A 14 -3.81 -6.99 -14.12
C GLY A 14 -3.87 -8.00 -12.96
N LEU A 15 -5.08 -8.34 -12.49
CA LEU A 15 -5.35 -9.31 -11.42
C LEU A 15 -6.20 -10.45 -11.95
N THR A 16 -6.12 -11.62 -11.31
CA THR A 16 -7.11 -12.68 -11.50
C THR A 16 -8.43 -12.31 -10.80
N ASP A 17 -9.55 -12.93 -11.17
CA ASP A 17 -10.86 -12.67 -10.52
C ASP A 17 -10.84 -12.90 -9.00
N GLU A 18 -10.07 -13.88 -8.57
CA GLU A 18 -9.87 -14.22 -7.15
C GLU A 18 -9.11 -13.10 -6.42
N GLU A 19 -8.04 -12.59 -7.03
CA GLU A 19 -7.25 -11.47 -6.51
C GLU A 19 -8.06 -10.18 -6.51
N GLN A 20 -8.88 -9.94 -7.54
CA GLN A 20 -9.78 -8.79 -7.61
C GLN A 20 -10.88 -8.86 -6.54
N THR A 21 -11.48 -10.02 -6.32
CA THR A 21 -12.46 -10.19 -5.24
C THR A 21 -11.80 -9.95 -3.87
N PHE A 22 -10.53 -10.31 -3.72
CA PHE A 22 -9.80 -10.08 -2.49
C PHE A 22 -9.46 -8.60 -2.26
N ILE A 23 -9.03 -7.86 -3.30
CA ILE A 23 -8.78 -6.41 -3.16
C ILE A 23 -10.05 -5.67 -2.74
N GLU A 24 -11.20 -6.02 -3.31
CA GLU A 24 -12.48 -5.41 -2.98
C GLU A 24 -12.88 -5.69 -1.52
N ARG A 25 -12.67 -6.92 -1.04
CA ARG A 25 -12.92 -7.26 0.37
C ARG A 25 -12.00 -6.49 1.31
N MET A 26 -10.72 -6.40 0.98
CA MET A 26 -9.72 -5.66 1.74
C MET A 26 -10.08 -4.18 1.81
N ILE A 27 -10.45 -3.55 0.70
CA ILE A 27 -10.89 -2.15 0.69
C ILE A 27 -12.10 -1.96 1.61
N ASN A 28 -13.12 -2.81 1.48
CA ASN A 28 -14.35 -2.66 2.26
C ASN A 28 -14.20 -2.95 3.76
N ARG A 29 -13.18 -3.71 4.17
CA ARG A 29 -13.00 -4.15 5.56
C ARG A 29 -11.87 -3.42 6.27
N ASP A 30 -10.80 -3.14 5.56
CA ASP A 30 -9.52 -2.76 6.13
C ASP A 30 -9.10 -1.33 5.76
N VAL A 31 -9.77 -0.68 4.80
CA VAL A 31 -9.66 0.77 4.56
C VAL A 31 -10.86 1.45 5.20
N LEU A 32 -10.64 2.17 6.30
CA LEU A 32 -11.72 2.60 7.19
C LEU A 32 -12.27 3.98 6.84
N THR A 33 -11.41 5.00 6.82
CA THR A 33 -11.84 6.37 6.53
C THR A 33 -10.71 7.21 5.97
N LEU A 34 -11.05 8.11 5.05
CA LEU A 34 -10.17 9.20 4.64
C LEU A 34 -9.96 10.15 5.84
N CYS A 35 -8.71 10.52 6.13
CA CYS A 35 -8.33 11.26 7.34
C CYS A 35 -7.37 12.44 7.07
N ASN A 36 -7.40 13.04 5.88
CA ASN A 36 -6.49 14.14 5.51
C ASN A 36 -6.43 15.27 6.56
N GLU A 37 -7.56 15.71 7.10
CA GLU A 37 -7.59 16.79 8.09
C GLU A 37 -6.88 16.41 9.40
N LEU A 38 -7.04 15.15 9.85
CA LEU A 38 -6.35 14.63 11.03
C LEU A 38 -4.84 14.67 10.82
N VAL A 39 -4.39 14.22 9.65
CA VAL A 39 -2.98 14.21 9.29
C VAL A 39 -2.42 15.62 9.17
N SER A 40 -3.15 16.57 8.56
CA SER A 40 -2.72 17.97 8.51
C SER A 40 -2.51 18.56 9.91
N LYS A 41 -3.44 18.31 10.84
CA LYS A 41 -3.30 18.75 12.23
C LYS A 41 -2.13 18.05 12.94
N GLY A 42 -1.90 16.77 12.65
CA GLY A 42 -0.75 16.02 13.16
C GLY A 42 0.59 16.56 12.66
N PHE A 43 0.69 16.97 11.39
CA PHE A 43 1.89 17.62 10.85
C PHE A 43 2.15 18.99 11.49
N GLU A 44 1.11 19.73 11.85
CA GLU A 44 1.22 21.01 12.55
C GLU A 44 1.59 20.86 14.03
N GLY A 45 1.63 19.63 14.57
CA GLY A 45 1.78 19.38 16.01
C GLY A 45 0.58 19.89 16.82
N ALA A 46 -0.57 20.08 16.17
CA ALA A 46 -1.75 20.73 16.75
C ALA A 46 -2.56 19.80 17.67
N ILE A 47 -2.18 18.53 17.77
CA ILE A 47 -2.84 17.52 18.60
C ILE A 47 -1.84 17.07 19.66
N ASP A 48 -2.08 17.46 20.91
CA ASP A 48 -1.29 17.09 22.10
C ASP A 48 0.22 17.33 22.00
N GLY A 49 0.67 18.15 21.05
CA GLY A 49 2.08 18.42 20.78
C GLY A 49 2.81 17.27 20.07
N GLU A 50 2.09 16.25 19.62
CA GLU A 50 2.64 15.13 18.85
C GLU A 50 2.73 15.49 17.36
N TYR A 51 3.91 15.28 16.80
CA TYR A 51 4.16 15.44 15.37
C TYR A 51 3.98 14.10 14.68
N LEU A 52 3.18 14.10 13.62
CA LEU A 52 3.03 12.96 12.74
C LEU A 52 4.17 12.94 11.72
N GLU A 53 4.85 11.81 11.59
CA GLU A 53 5.91 11.59 10.59
C GLU A 53 5.66 10.28 9.84
N PHE A 54 5.94 10.27 8.54
CA PHE A 54 5.89 9.06 7.71
C PHE A 54 7.30 8.60 7.37
N GLU A 55 7.52 7.29 7.42
CA GLU A 55 8.66 6.67 6.75
C GLU A 55 8.33 6.56 5.24
N ASN A 56 8.67 7.60 4.46
CA ASN A 56 8.35 7.71 3.04
C ASN A 56 9.59 7.83 2.12
N SER A 57 10.77 7.41 2.59
CA SER A 57 11.97 7.36 1.77
C SER A 57 11.93 6.17 0.79
N TYR A 58 12.18 6.45 -0.49
CA TYR A 58 12.43 5.43 -1.51
C TYR A 58 13.85 5.63 -2.07
N TYR A 59 14.55 4.52 -2.29
CA TYR A 59 15.81 4.54 -3.03
C TYR A 59 15.49 4.17 -4.47
N GLU A 60 15.52 5.13 -5.39
CA GLU A 60 15.69 4.79 -6.80
C GLU A 60 17.13 4.30 -6.97
N GLU A 61 17.30 3.02 -7.29
CA GLU A 61 18.57 2.52 -7.81
C GLU A 61 18.78 3.13 -9.20
N ASN A 62 19.31 4.36 -9.25
CA ASN A 62 19.85 4.92 -10.48
C ASN A 62 21.15 4.17 -10.78
N GLU A 63 21.07 3.14 -11.64
CA GLU A 63 22.20 2.29 -12.07
C GLU A 63 23.38 3.09 -12.65
N GLU A 64 23.19 4.37 -13.02
CA GLU A 64 24.19 5.16 -13.73
C GLU A 64 25.02 6.13 -12.88
N GLU A 65 24.59 6.58 -11.68
CA GLU A 65 25.28 7.71 -11.00
C GLU A 65 25.75 7.49 -9.55
N GLY A 66 25.43 6.37 -8.89
CA GLY A 66 25.97 6.09 -7.55
C GLY A 66 25.62 7.16 -6.48
N ILE A 67 24.57 7.95 -6.74
CA ILE A 67 24.01 8.93 -5.81
C ILE A 67 22.71 8.33 -5.26
N GLU A 68 22.75 7.90 -4.00
CA GLU A 68 21.57 7.53 -3.19
C GLU A 68 20.86 8.80 -2.72
N GLU A 69 20.22 9.55 -3.62
CA GLU A 69 19.26 10.56 -3.20
C GLU A 69 17.91 9.87 -2.98
N GLY A 70 17.56 9.67 -1.72
CA GLY A 70 16.26 9.12 -1.35
C GLY A 70 15.16 10.06 -1.80
N GLU A 71 14.38 9.67 -2.81
CA GLU A 71 13.20 10.43 -3.21
C GLU A 71 12.10 10.24 -2.17
N PHE A 72 11.54 11.35 -1.69
CA PHE A 72 10.39 11.35 -0.81
C PHE A 72 9.12 11.15 -1.62
N LYS A 73 8.34 10.11 -1.30
CA LYS A 73 7.02 9.93 -1.92
C LYS A 73 6.06 11.01 -1.44
N GLU A 74 5.55 11.81 -2.37
CA GLU A 74 4.47 12.75 -2.10
C GLU A 74 3.16 11.98 -1.91
N MET A 75 2.52 12.17 -0.76
CA MET A 75 1.26 11.54 -0.40
C MET A 75 0.11 12.53 -0.58
N PHE A 76 -0.92 12.15 -1.33
CA PHE A 76 -2.05 13.01 -1.66
C PHE A 76 -3.31 12.70 -0.84
N GLN A 77 -3.43 11.46 -0.35
CA GLN A 77 -4.58 11.02 0.44
C GLN A 77 -4.10 10.18 1.62
N PHE A 78 -4.78 10.30 2.74
CA PHE A 78 -4.45 9.57 3.96
C PHE A 78 -5.68 8.79 4.42
N PHE A 79 -5.49 7.50 4.71
CA PHE A 79 -6.56 6.64 5.17
C PHE A 79 -6.20 5.98 6.49
N ILE A 80 -7.13 5.97 7.43
CA ILE A 80 -7.04 5.05 8.56
C ILE A 80 -7.29 3.64 8.02
N VAL A 81 -6.41 2.70 8.38
CA VAL A 81 -6.47 1.30 7.96
C VAL A 81 -6.47 0.37 9.18
N SER A 82 -6.84 -0.89 8.98
CA SER A 82 -6.71 -1.91 10.03
C SER A 82 -5.25 -2.27 10.28
N ASP A 83 -4.94 -2.77 11.48
CA ASP A 83 -3.59 -3.25 11.84
C ASP A 83 -3.07 -4.32 10.87
N TRP A 84 -3.98 -5.19 10.40
CA TRP A 84 -3.63 -6.22 9.42
C TRP A 84 -3.18 -5.60 8.11
N LEU A 85 -3.95 -4.65 7.56
CA LEU A 85 -3.58 -3.99 6.32
C LEU A 85 -2.35 -3.11 6.48
N ALA A 86 -2.19 -2.41 7.61
CA ALA A 86 -1.01 -1.64 7.93
C ALA A 86 0.26 -2.49 7.90
N LYS A 87 0.21 -3.69 8.49
CA LYS A 87 1.33 -4.64 8.45
C LYS A 87 1.65 -5.06 7.02
N GLU A 88 0.64 -5.44 6.24
CA GLU A 88 0.82 -5.90 4.86
C GLU A 88 1.35 -4.79 3.93
N LEU A 89 0.89 -3.56 4.13
CA LEU A 89 1.38 -2.36 3.44
C LEU A 89 2.86 -2.08 3.75
N ARG A 90 3.27 -2.24 5.01
CA ARG A 90 4.70 -2.15 5.39
C ARG A 90 5.55 -3.23 4.72
N GLU A 91 5.05 -4.46 4.58
CA GLU A 91 5.75 -5.54 3.86
C GLU A 91 6.03 -5.19 2.38
N VAL A 92 5.15 -4.39 1.76
CA VAL A 92 5.36 -3.88 0.39
C VAL A 92 6.07 -2.52 0.35
N LYS A 93 6.56 -1.99 1.48
CA LYS A 93 7.21 -0.67 1.58
C LYS A 93 6.30 0.49 1.15
N ALA A 94 5.00 0.39 1.45
CA ALA A 94 4.06 1.51 1.31
C ALA A 94 4.22 2.49 2.49
N CYS A 95 3.81 3.74 2.30
CA CYS A 95 3.92 4.79 3.32
C CYS A 95 2.88 4.59 4.42
N VAL A 96 3.30 4.04 5.56
CA VAL A 96 2.42 3.79 6.71
C VAL A 96 3.03 4.39 7.96
N THR A 97 2.21 5.04 8.78
CA THR A 97 2.61 5.53 10.10
C THR A 97 1.54 5.24 11.13
N SER A 98 1.91 5.33 12.41
CA SER A 98 0.98 5.20 13.53
C SER A 98 0.82 6.55 14.21
N PHE A 99 -0.42 6.98 14.44
CA PHE A 99 -0.73 8.26 15.07
C PHE A 99 -2.01 8.17 15.88
N LEU A 100 -1.96 8.55 17.17
CA LEU A 100 -3.08 8.45 18.12
C LEU A 100 -3.70 7.04 18.16
N ASP A 101 -2.87 6.01 18.21
CA ASP A 101 -3.27 4.59 18.16
C ASP A 101 -3.99 4.16 16.87
N PHE A 102 -3.99 4.99 15.82
CA PHE A 102 -4.47 4.62 14.49
C PHE A 102 -3.32 4.31 13.56
N GLU A 103 -3.50 3.30 12.72
CA GLU A 103 -2.64 3.05 11.57
C GLU A 103 -3.11 3.86 10.38
N ILE A 104 -2.22 4.67 9.81
CA ILE A 104 -2.51 5.58 8.71
C ILE A 104 -1.66 5.21 7.51
N TRP A 105 -2.32 4.94 6.40
CA TRP A 105 -1.69 4.75 5.10
C TRP A 105 -1.76 6.04 4.28
N GLY A 106 -0.58 6.52 3.86
CA GLY A 106 -0.41 7.62 2.94
C GLY A 106 -0.36 7.12 1.50
N ARG A 107 -1.39 7.45 0.73
CA ARG A 107 -1.55 7.06 -0.66
C ARG A 107 -0.94 8.12 -1.58
N CYS A 108 -0.08 7.66 -2.50
CA CYS A 108 0.65 8.51 -3.44
C CYS A 108 -0.08 8.75 -4.77
N GLU A 109 -1.30 8.23 -4.91
CA GLU A 109 -2.15 8.41 -6.09
C GLU A 109 -3.36 9.28 -5.73
N TYR A 110 -3.75 10.17 -6.63
CA TYR A 110 -4.95 10.99 -6.50
C TYR A 110 -5.96 10.72 -7.62
N GLY A 111 -7.25 10.65 -7.28
CA GLY A 111 -8.34 10.54 -8.26
C GLY A 111 -8.54 9.17 -8.90
N GLN A 112 -7.60 8.24 -8.72
CA GLN A 112 -7.78 6.83 -9.08
C GLN A 112 -8.57 6.09 -8.00
N SER A 113 -9.36 5.10 -8.42
CA SER A 113 -10.11 4.27 -7.48
C SER A 113 -9.18 3.33 -6.69
N LEU A 114 -9.56 2.96 -5.47
CA LEU A 114 -8.74 2.13 -4.58
C LEU A 114 -8.52 0.71 -5.11
N ASP A 115 -9.46 0.17 -5.89
CA ASP A 115 -9.31 -1.12 -6.55
C ASP A 115 -8.15 -1.13 -7.57
N MET A 116 -7.77 0.05 -8.08
CA MET A 116 -6.65 0.21 -9.00
C MET A 116 -5.33 0.53 -8.31
N ASP A 117 -5.34 0.73 -7.00
CA ASP A 117 -4.18 1.20 -6.25
C ASP A 117 -2.99 0.24 -6.32
N TYR A 118 -1.82 0.80 -6.60
CA TYR A 118 -0.59 0.02 -6.78
C TYR A 118 -0.17 -0.75 -5.53
N ASP A 119 -0.21 -0.13 -4.35
CA ASP A 119 0.24 -0.76 -3.10
C ASP A 119 -0.74 -1.87 -2.69
N LEU A 120 -2.05 -1.64 -2.80
CA LEU A 120 -3.06 -2.66 -2.51
C LEU A 120 -2.92 -3.86 -3.45
N LYS A 121 -2.64 -3.64 -4.74
CA LYS A 121 -2.36 -4.75 -5.68
C LYS A 121 -1.12 -5.55 -5.27
N ARG A 122 -0.07 -4.89 -4.79
CA ARG A 122 1.13 -5.58 -4.31
C ARG A 122 0.85 -6.40 -3.06
N VAL A 123 0.07 -5.87 -2.12
CA VAL A 123 -0.40 -6.62 -0.95
C VAL A 123 -1.16 -7.88 -1.37
N VAL A 124 -2.15 -7.73 -2.26
CA VAL A 124 -2.92 -8.88 -2.77
C VAL A 124 -2.00 -9.91 -3.42
N LYS A 125 -1.10 -9.48 -4.31
CA LYS A 125 -0.15 -10.41 -4.94
C LYS A 125 0.67 -11.12 -3.88
N ASN A 126 1.34 -10.41 -2.98
CA ASN A 126 2.17 -11.01 -1.92
C ASN A 126 1.37 -12.00 -1.06
N PHE A 127 0.13 -11.68 -0.71
CA PHE A 127 -0.75 -12.60 0.02
C PHE A 127 -0.97 -13.91 -0.74
N PHE A 128 -1.35 -13.84 -2.02
CA PHE A 128 -1.58 -15.05 -2.83
C PHE A 128 -0.29 -15.81 -3.14
N TRP A 129 0.85 -15.12 -3.29
CA TRP A 129 2.16 -15.75 -3.43
C TRP A 129 2.50 -16.59 -2.18
N ARG A 130 2.33 -16.01 -0.98
CA ARG A 130 2.53 -16.70 0.31
C ARG A 130 1.60 -17.91 0.47
N GLN A 131 0.32 -17.78 0.13
CA GLN A 131 -0.66 -18.88 0.20
C GLN A 131 -0.33 -20.05 -0.73
N ARG A 132 0.35 -19.78 -1.86
CA ARG A 132 0.74 -20.80 -2.84
C ARG A 132 2.06 -21.50 -2.49
N GLY A 133 2.71 -21.13 -1.38
CA GLY A 133 3.91 -21.79 -0.89
C GLY A 133 5.19 -21.48 -1.69
N TYR A 134 5.23 -20.35 -2.38
CA TYR A 134 6.45 -19.86 -3.02
C TYR A 134 7.22 -19.00 -2.01
N GLU A 135 8.43 -19.44 -1.64
CA GLU A 135 9.38 -18.63 -0.86
C GLU A 135 9.94 -17.50 -1.76
N ASN A 136 10.10 -16.30 -1.21
CA ASN A 136 10.64 -15.14 -1.94
C ASN A 136 12.02 -15.47 -2.54
N GLU A 137 12.21 -15.21 -3.84
CA GLU A 137 13.55 -15.03 -4.43
C GLU A 137 14.18 -13.73 -3.94
#